data_AF-A0A7S2KKB7-F1
#
_entry.id   AF-A0A7S2KKB7-F1
#
_cell.length_a   1.000
_cell.length_b   1.000
_cell.length_c   1.000
_cell.angle_alpha   90.00
_cell.angle_beta   90.00
_cell.angle_gamma   90.00
#
_symmetry.space_group_name_H-M   'P 1'
#
loop_
_entity.id
_entity.type
_entity.pdbx_description
1 polymer ?
#
loop_
_entity_poly.entity_id
_entity_poly.type
_entity_poly.pdbx_seq_one_letter_code
_entity_poly.pdbx_strand_id
1 'polypeptide(L)'
;LASPQEASAAKYGSVGRDSSAVLDPKDAIIDDEILATEAVQKSISNLKGYLNIVQKLKSSVASNGQADIVPMIRADLDFVALRGALNTLTTAFDEDTQRGTDRLVRIIIQDISELEANSKLKEGIPRSEKRLVVINGKLDKLEKAFSDLLAFV
;
A
#
# COMPACT_ATOMS: atom_id res chain seq x y z
N LEU A 1 -1.93 1.18 -66.31
CA LEU A 1 -1.49 0.20 -65.29
C LEU A 1 -0.28 0.76 -64.59
N ALA A 2 -0.46 1.29 -63.38
CA ALA A 2 0.59 1.50 -62.39
C ALA A 2 -0.12 1.71 -61.05
N SER A 3 -0.09 0.69 -60.20
CA SER A 3 -0.63 0.74 -58.84
C SER A 3 0.18 1.76 -58.02
N PRO A 4 -0.46 2.62 -57.21
CA PRO A 4 0.28 3.49 -56.30
C PRO A 4 1.01 2.64 -55.26
N GLN A 5 2.30 2.93 -55.08
CA GLN A 5 3.18 2.33 -54.08
C GLN A 5 2.53 2.29 -52.70
N GLU A 6 2.65 1.14 -52.03
CA GLU A 6 2.34 1.00 -50.61
C GLU A 6 3.14 2.04 -49.82
N ALA A 7 2.41 2.94 -49.16
CA ALA A 7 3.00 3.81 -48.16
C ALA A 7 3.66 2.91 -47.10
N SER A 8 4.96 3.08 -46.91
CA SER A 8 5.69 2.47 -45.80
C SER A 8 5.10 3.02 -44.49
N ALA A 9 4.13 2.29 -43.95
CA ALA A 9 3.70 2.46 -42.57
C ALA A 9 4.94 2.20 -41.71
N ALA A 10 5.52 3.27 -41.17
CA ALA A 10 6.46 3.18 -40.08
C ALA A 10 5.85 2.24 -39.03
N LYS A 11 6.43 1.04 -38.89
CA LYS A 11 6.20 0.19 -37.75
C LYS A 11 6.65 0.99 -36.54
N TYR A 12 5.72 1.72 -35.93
CA TYR A 12 5.82 2.07 -34.53
C TYR A 12 5.93 0.73 -33.81
N GLY A 13 7.18 0.36 -33.50
CA GLY A 13 7.46 -0.69 -32.53
C GLY A 13 6.66 -0.35 -31.29
N SER A 14 6.02 -1.37 -30.72
CA SER A 14 5.17 -1.23 -29.54
C SER A 14 5.94 -0.56 -28.41
N VAL A 15 5.76 0.74 -28.23
CA VAL A 15 6.07 1.40 -26.97
C VAL A 15 4.97 0.93 -26.01
N GLY A 16 5.28 -0.03 -25.12
CA GLY A 16 4.37 -0.45 -24.06
C GLY A 16 4.10 -1.95 -23.90
N ARG A 17 5.10 -2.83 -24.12
CA ARG A 17 5.07 -4.17 -23.53
C ARG A 17 6.29 -4.35 -22.64
N ASP A 18 6.04 -4.95 -21.48
CA ASP A 18 6.95 -5.25 -20.37
C ASP A 18 7.20 -4.06 -19.43
N SER A 19 6.22 -3.79 -18.57
CA SER A 19 6.55 -3.24 -17.25
C SER A 19 7.42 -4.29 -16.56
N SER A 20 8.69 -4.00 -16.35
CA SER A 20 9.61 -4.90 -15.63
C SER A 20 9.22 -5.10 -14.16
N ALA A 21 8.21 -4.38 -13.65
CA ALA A 21 7.73 -4.49 -12.29
C ALA A 21 7.24 -5.91 -11.93
N VAL A 22 7.73 -6.46 -10.82
CA VAL A 22 7.27 -7.74 -10.25
C VAL A 22 5.93 -7.54 -9.54
N LEU A 23 4.89 -8.24 -9.98
CA LEU A 23 3.54 -8.10 -9.39
C LEU A 23 3.16 -9.27 -8.47
N ASP A 24 3.77 -10.44 -8.66
CA ASP A 24 3.56 -11.61 -7.81
C ASP A 24 4.74 -11.74 -6.83
N PRO A 25 4.49 -11.82 -5.51
CA PRO A 25 5.54 -12.08 -4.53
C PRO A 25 6.44 -13.29 -4.82
N LYS A 26 5.95 -14.29 -5.56
CA LYS A 26 6.72 -15.49 -5.93
C LYS A 26 7.80 -15.22 -6.97
N ASP A 27 7.63 -14.16 -7.74
CA ASP A 27 8.57 -13.72 -8.76
C ASP A 27 9.53 -12.65 -8.21
N ALA A 28 9.45 -12.35 -6.91
CA ALA A 28 10.27 -11.36 -6.25
C ALA A 28 11.74 -11.80 -6.18
N ILE A 29 12.62 -10.87 -6.51
CA ILE A 29 14.06 -11.04 -6.34
C ILE A 29 14.47 -10.19 -5.14
N ILE A 30 15.04 -10.88 -4.16
CA ILE A 30 15.34 -10.34 -2.84
C ILE A 30 16.79 -10.67 -2.51
N ASP A 31 17.50 -9.69 -1.97
CA ASP A 31 18.81 -9.89 -1.38
C ASP A 31 18.64 -10.51 0.02
N ASP A 32 18.88 -11.82 0.12
CA ASP A 32 18.73 -12.60 1.35
C ASP A 32 19.67 -12.11 2.48
N GLU A 33 20.84 -11.57 2.14
CA GLU A 33 21.79 -11.05 3.14
C GLU A 33 21.25 -9.75 3.75
N ILE A 34 20.75 -8.84 2.92
CA ILE A 34 20.09 -7.60 3.37
C ILE A 34 18.81 -7.92 4.13
N LEU A 35 18.00 -8.86 3.63
CA LEU A 35 16.76 -9.30 4.26
C LEU A 35 17.01 -9.83 5.68
N ALA A 36 18.11 -10.58 5.88
CA ALA A 36 18.47 -11.15 7.17
C ALA A 36 19.01 -10.12 8.18
N THR A 37 19.28 -8.88 7.77
CA THR A 37 19.79 -7.85 8.68
C THR A 37 18.77 -7.49 9.77
N GLU A 38 19.28 -7.14 10.97
CA GLU A 38 18.44 -6.72 12.10
C GLU A 38 17.54 -5.53 11.73
N ALA A 39 18.05 -4.59 10.93
CA ALA A 39 17.29 -3.41 10.50
C ALA A 39 16.08 -3.78 9.64
N VAL A 40 16.24 -4.67 8.66
CA VAL A 40 15.14 -5.13 7.80
C VAL A 40 14.16 -5.99 8.59
N GLN A 41 14.65 -6.94 9.41
CA GLN A 41 13.79 -7.77 10.25
C GLN A 41 12.96 -6.94 11.26
N LYS A 42 13.55 -5.91 11.86
CA LYS A 42 12.83 -4.96 12.71
C LYS A 42 11.78 -4.18 11.91
N SER A 43 12.09 -3.79 10.67
CA SER A 43 11.14 -3.11 9.80
C SER A 43 9.96 -4.01 9.42
N ILE A 44 10.20 -5.28 9.10
CA ILE A 44 9.14 -6.28 8.88
C ILE A 44 8.26 -6.43 10.12
N SER A 45 8.87 -6.53 11.31
CA SER A 45 8.14 -6.61 12.58
C SER A 45 7.25 -5.38 12.80
N ASN A 46 7.78 -4.18 12.56
CA ASN A 46 7.03 -2.93 12.67
C ASN A 46 5.85 -2.91 11.68
N LEU A 47 6.06 -3.31 10.43
CA LEU A 47 5.00 -3.38 9.40
C LEU A 47 3.89 -4.37 9.77
N LYS A 48 4.23 -5.53 10.37
CA LYS A 48 3.26 -6.46 10.96
C LYS A 48 2.50 -5.80 12.13
N GLY A 49 3.17 -5.01 12.95
CA GLY A 49 2.55 -4.18 13.99
C GLY A 49 1.52 -3.19 13.43
N TYR A 50 1.87 -2.47 12.37
CA TYR A 50 0.95 -1.54 11.69
C TYR A 50 -0.25 -2.25 11.06
N LEU A 51 -0.04 -3.42 10.43
CA LEU A 51 -1.13 -4.26 9.94
C LEU A 51 -2.12 -4.62 11.07
N ASN A 52 -1.59 -5.06 12.22
CA ASN A 52 -2.42 -5.38 13.38
C ASN A 52 -3.22 -4.17 13.89
N ILE A 53 -2.64 -2.96 13.84
CA ILE A 53 -3.35 -1.72 14.20
C ILE A 53 -4.50 -1.45 13.22
N VAL A 54 -4.27 -1.59 11.91
CA VAL A 54 -5.34 -1.44 10.90
C VAL A 54 -6.48 -2.44 11.14
N GLN A 55 -6.16 -3.69 11.48
CA GLN A 55 -7.16 -4.71 11.81
C GLN A 55 -7.95 -4.38 13.09
N LYS A 56 -7.30 -3.80 14.10
CA LYS A 56 -7.96 -3.30 15.31
C LYS A 56 -8.90 -2.13 15.00
N LEU A 57 -8.46 -1.17 14.19
CA LEU A 57 -9.29 -0.05 13.73
C LEU A 57 -10.54 -0.56 12.99
N LYS A 58 -10.35 -1.50 12.06
CA LYS A 58 -11.44 -2.16 11.33
C LYS A 58 -12.41 -2.86 12.26
N SER A 59 -11.91 -3.62 13.22
CA SER A 59 -12.74 -4.30 14.22
C SER A 59 -13.54 -3.31 15.07
N SER A 60 -12.92 -2.20 15.49
CA SER A 60 -13.58 -1.14 16.26
C SER A 60 -14.74 -0.50 15.51
N VAL A 61 -14.54 -0.16 14.22
CA VAL A 61 -15.60 0.41 13.37
C VAL A 61 -16.69 -0.61 13.05
N ALA A 62 -16.32 -1.89 12.86
CA ALA A 62 -17.27 -2.97 12.62
C ALA A 62 -18.16 -3.24 13.84
N SER A 63 -17.60 -3.22 15.05
CA SER A 63 -18.36 -3.37 16.30
C SER A 63 -19.20 -2.13 16.63
N ASN A 64 -18.71 -0.94 16.28
CA ASN A 64 -19.40 0.32 16.51
C ASN A 64 -19.11 1.30 15.38
N GLY A 65 -20.08 1.52 14.49
CA GLY A 65 -19.97 2.48 13.39
C GLY A 65 -19.81 3.95 13.83
N GLN A 66 -19.99 4.24 15.12
CA GLN A 66 -19.76 5.56 15.72
C GLN A 66 -18.47 5.61 16.55
N ALA A 67 -17.63 4.56 16.52
CA ALA A 67 -16.35 4.56 17.21
C ALA A 67 -15.50 5.77 16.80
N ASP A 68 -14.93 6.43 17.81
CA ASP A 68 -13.91 7.45 17.60
C ASP A 68 -12.55 6.78 17.50
N ILE A 69 -12.09 6.63 16.27
CA ILE A 69 -10.82 5.97 15.95
C ILE A 69 -9.68 6.96 15.69
N VAL A 70 -9.94 8.27 15.71
CA VAL A 70 -8.92 9.30 15.46
C VAL A 70 -7.80 9.27 16.50
N PRO A 71 -8.07 9.10 17.81
CA PRO A 71 -7.01 8.99 18.81
C PRO A 71 -6.06 7.82 18.54
N MET A 72 -6.61 6.66 18.18
CA MET A 72 -5.83 5.45 17.86
C MET A 72 -4.98 5.65 16.59
N ILE A 73 -5.54 6.27 15.55
CA ILE A 73 -4.78 6.61 14.33
C ILE A 73 -3.57 7.48 14.68
N ARG A 74 -3.75 8.52 15.49
CA ARG A 74 -2.66 9.47 15.83
C ARG A 74 -1.61 8.89 16.77
N ALA A 75 -2.02 8.03 17.69
CA ALA A 75 -1.10 7.41 18.65
C ALA A 75 -0.30 6.27 18.02
N ASP A 76 -0.95 5.45 17.21
CA ASP A 76 -0.42 4.15 16.83
C ASP A 76 0.06 4.08 15.36
N LEU A 77 -0.38 4.99 14.48
CA LEU A 77 0.09 5.09 13.09
C LEU A 77 1.11 6.22 12.91
N ASP A 78 2.27 6.12 13.57
CA ASP A 78 3.38 7.06 13.38
C ASP A 78 3.87 7.02 11.92
N PHE A 79 3.57 8.10 11.20
CA PHE A 79 3.84 8.23 9.77
C PHE A 79 5.32 8.33 9.42
N VAL A 80 6.13 8.90 10.31
CA VAL A 80 7.58 9.03 10.09
C VAL A 80 8.23 7.67 10.27
N ALA A 81 7.89 6.98 11.36
CA ALA A 81 8.39 5.64 11.64
C ALA A 81 7.93 4.63 10.57
N LEU A 82 6.67 4.71 10.12
CA LEU A 82 6.15 3.87 9.05
C LEU A 82 6.91 4.06 7.74
N ARG A 83 7.16 5.31 7.32
CA ARG A 83 7.98 5.58 6.12
C ARG A 83 9.38 5.01 6.26
N GLY A 84 9.99 5.15 7.43
CA GLY A 84 11.30 4.56 7.72
C GLY A 84 11.30 3.05 7.55
N ALA A 85 10.29 2.36 8.10
CA ALA A 85 10.14 0.91 7.99
C ALA A 85 9.91 0.45 6.54
N LEU A 86 9.04 1.14 5.79
CA LEU A 86 8.79 0.82 4.37
C LEU A 86 10.07 0.98 3.54
N ASN A 87 10.77 2.11 3.67
CA ASN A 87 12.01 2.37 2.94
C ASN A 87 13.11 1.36 3.29
N THR A 88 13.21 0.98 4.56
CA THR A 88 14.20 -0.02 5.01
C THR A 88 13.87 -1.40 4.48
N LEU A 89 12.60 -1.82 4.45
CA LEU A 89 12.22 -3.09 3.83
C LEU A 89 12.60 -3.12 2.33
N THR A 90 12.30 -2.03 1.60
CA THR A 90 12.54 -1.99 0.15
C THR A 90 14.01 -2.06 -0.25
N THR A 91 14.96 -1.86 0.68
CA THR A 91 16.39 -2.03 0.35
C THR A 91 16.78 -3.48 0.10
N ALA A 92 15.98 -4.45 0.58
CA ALA A 92 16.20 -5.86 0.32
C ALA A 92 15.70 -6.28 -1.07
N PHE A 93 14.89 -5.46 -1.74
CA PHE A 93 14.30 -5.79 -3.03
C PHE A 93 15.21 -5.35 -4.18
N ASP A 94 15.24 -6.14 -5.25
CA ASP A 94 15.84 -5.68 -6.51
C ASP A 94 14.99 -4.57 -7.16
N GLU A 95 15.50 -3.96 -8.24
CA GLU A 95 14.86 -2.81 -8.86
C GLU A 95 13.44 -3.11 -9.39
N ASP A 96 13.22 -4.30 -9.93
CA ASP A 96 11.94 -4.71 -10.50
C ASP A 96 10.90 -5.06 -9.42
N THR A 97 11.35 -5.66 -8.32
CA THR A 97 10.56 -5.90 -7.11
C THR A 97 10.23 -4.59 -6.39
N GLN A 98 11.17 -3.64 -6.35
CA GLN A 98 10.91 -2.28 -5.85
C GLN A 98 9.82 -1.59 -6.69
N ARG A 99 9.94 -1.59 -8.03
CA ARG A 99 8.92 -1.02 -8.93
C ARG A 99 7.54 -1.64 -8.72
N GLY A 100 7.50 -2.95 -8.50
CA GLY A 100 6.28 -3.70 -8.21
C GLY A 100 5.59 -3.32 -6.90
N THR A 101 6.38 -3.22 -5.83
CA THR A 101 5.92 -2.91 -4.48
C THR A 101 5.67 -1.41 -4.25
N ASP A 102 6.23 -0.55 -5.09
CA ASP A 102 6.10 0.92 -5.04
C ASP A 102 4.64 1.38 -4.97
N ARG A 103 3.76 0.70 -5.70
CA ARG A 103 2.32 0.98 -5.67
C ARG A 103 1.71 0.70 -4.30
N LEU A 104 2.10 -0.40 -3.64
CA LEU A 104 1.61 -0.77 -2.31
C LEU A 104 2.08 0.24 -1.27
N VAL A 105 3.35 0.62 -1.31
CA VAL A 105 3.94 1.66 -0.44
C VAL A 105 3.17 2.97 -0.57
N ARG A 106 2.88 3.41 -1.80
CA ARG A 106 2.10 4.64 -2.04
C ARG A 106 0.68 4.55 -1.48
N ILE A 107 0.00 3.42 -1.68
CA ILE A 107 -1.35 3.19 -1.14
C ILE A 107 -1.32 3.31 0.39
N ILE A 108 -0.40 2.61 1.06
CA ILE A 108 -0.28 2.64 2.52
C ILE A 108 -0.14 4.08 3.04
N ILE A 109 0.77 4.84 2.47
CA ILE A 109 1.07 6.22 2.90
C ILE A 109 -0.11 7.18 2.64
N GLN A 110 -0.74 7.08 1.48
CA GLN A 110 -1.86 7.96 1.11
C GLN A 110 -3.12 7.61 1.92
N ASP A 111 -3.49 6.33 2.00
CA ASP A 111 -4.75 5.92 2.63
C ASP A 111 -4.74 6.11 4.16
N ILE A 112 -3.59 6.04 4.85
CA ILE A 112 -3.52 6.40 6.28
C ILE A 112 -3.85 7.89 6.49
N SER A 113 -3.27 8.75 5.66
CA SER A 113 -3.53 10.20 5.73
C SER A 113 -4.99 10.52 5.48
N GLU A 114 -5.59 9.85 4.49
CA GLU A 114 -7.00 10.02 4.16
C GLU A 114 -7.93 9.37 5.19
N LEU A 115 -7.52 8.29 5.84
CA LEU A 115 -8.28 7.62 6.90
C LEU A 115 -8.50 8.56 8.08
N GLU A 116 -7.47 9.27 8.54
CA GLU A 116 -7.61 10.24 9.64
C GLU A 116 -8.65 11.32 9.28
N ALA A 117 -8.52 11.93 8.09
CA ALA A 117 -9.43 12.96 7.63
C ALA A 117 -10.89 12.46 7.55
N ASN A 118 -11.09 11.24 7.03
CA ASN A 118 -12.40 10.62 6.91
C ASN A 118 -12.95 10.11 8.24
N SER A 119 -12.13 9.94 9.29
CA SER A 119 -12.59 9.40 10.58
C SER A 119 -13.11 10.45 11.56
N LYS A 120 -12.75 11.73 11.38
CA LYS A 120 -13.14 12.85 12.26
C LYS A 120 -14.65 12.96 12.48
N LEU A 121 -15.11 12.73 13.71
CA LEU A 121 -16.48 12.98 14.13
C LEU A 121 -16.67 14.45 14.51
N LYS A 122 -17.85 15.00 14.22
CA LYS A 122 -18.27 16.29 14.76
C LYS A 122 -19.11 16.02 16.00
N GLU A 123 -18.93 16.82 17.04
CA GLU A 123 -19.68 16.68 18.28
C GLU A 123 -21.19 16.73 18.02
N GLY A 124 -21.93 15.77 18.59
CA GLY A 124 -23.38 15.67 18.44
C GLY A 124 -23.87 15.25 17.04
N ILE A 125 -22.99 15.03 16.06
CA ILE A 125 -23.38 14.64 14.70
C ILE A 125 -22.95 13.20 14.44
N PRO A 126 -23.90 12.27 14.27
CA PRO A 126 -23.57 10.88 13.96
C PRO A 126 -22.94 10.78 12.56
N ARG A 127 -22.01 9.84 12.43
CA ARG A 127 -21.42 9.45 11.15
C ARG A 127 -22.49 8.90 10.23
N SER A 128 -22.52 9.39 8.99
CA SER A 128 -23.42 8.87 7.95
C SER A 128 -22.95 7.52 7.42
N GLU A 129 -23.87 6.75 6.86
CA GLU A 129 -23.59 5.48 6.20
C GLU A 129 -22.56 5.63 5.07
N LYS A 130 -22.70 6.65 4.23
CA LYS A 130 -21.73 6.95 3.16
C LYS A 130 -20.32 7.13 3.71
N ARG A 131 -20.17 7.79 4.86
CA ARG A 131 -18.87 8.00 5.50
C ARG A 131 -18.32 6.72 6.10
N LEU A 132 -19.18 5.88 6.66
CA LEU A 132 -18.81 4.54 7.11
C LEU A 132 -18.29 3.66 5.97
N VAL A 133 -18.95 3.67 4.82
CA VAL A 133 -18.48 2.94 3.62
C VAL A 133 -17.07 3.39 3.21
N VAL A 134 -16.81 4.71 3.23
CA VAL A 134 -15.47 5.25 2.91
C VAL A 134 -14.42 4.79 3.92
N ILE A 135 -14.72 4.84 5.23
CA ILE A 135 -13.78 4.41 6.27
C ILE A 135 -13.49 2.91 6.15
N ASN A 136 -14.53 2.07 6.05
CA ASN A 136 -14.36 0.62 5.91
C ASN A 136 -13.58 0.27 4.64
N GLY A 137 -13.92 0.88 3.49
CA GLY A 137 -13.19 0.66 2.25
C GLY A 137 -11.72 1.07 2.32
N LYS A 138 -11.36 2.09 3.12
CA LYS A 138 -9.97 2.47 3.38
C LYS A 138 -9.25 1.47 4.28
N LEU A 139 -9.90 1.03 5.34
CA LEU A 139 -9.35 0.02 6.24
C LEU A 139 -9.11 -1.30 5.51
N ASP A 140 -10.02 -1.71 4.63
CA ASP A 140 -9.86 -2.89 3.77
C ASP A 140 -8.68 -2.73 2.80
N LYS A 141 -8.54 -1.57 2.15
CA LYS A 141 -7.42 -1.29 1.25
C LYS A 141 -6.08 -1.27 1.98
N LEU A 142 -6.02 -0.67 3.16
CA LEU A 142 -4.82 -0.65 3.99
C LEU A 142 -4.43 -2.04 4.44
N GLU A 143 -5.39 -2.82 4.98
CA GLU A 143 -5.15 -4.20 5.40
C GLU A 143 -4.61 -5.03 4.24
N LYS A 144 -5.24 -4.91 3.06
CA LYS A 144 -4.78 -5.61 1.86
C LYS A 144 -3.39 -5.15 1.44
N ALA A 145 -3.12 -3.84 1.37
CA ALA A 145 -1.83 -3.34 0.91
C ALA A 145 -0.68 -3.74 1.84
N PHE A 146 -0.88 -3.71 3.16
CA PHE A 146 0.10 -4.23 4.12
C PHE A 146 0.29 -5.74 3.96
N SER A 147 -0.79 -6.51 3.83
CA SER A 147 -0.72 -7.97 3.66
C SER A 147 -0.02 -8.37 2.36
N ASP A 148 -0.36 -7.70 1.26
CA ASP A 148 0.24 -7.92 -0.05
C ASP A 148 1.74 -7.57 -0.02
N LEU A 149 2.13 -6.45 0.61
CA LEU A 149 3.54 -6.06 0.72
C LEU A 149 4.33 -7.07 1.57
N LEU A 150 3.76 -7.51 2.69
CA LEU A 150 4.38 -8.49 3.57
C LEU A 150 4.45 -9.89 2.95
N ALA A 151 3.68 -10.19 1.90
CA ALA A 151 3.78 -11.45 1.19
C ALA A 151 5.05 -11.59 0.34
N PHE A 152 5.75 -10.48 0.08
CA PHE A 152 7.05 -10.47 -0.59
C PHE A 152 8.19 -10.92 0.32
N VAL A 153 7.97 -11.24 1.61
CA VAL A 153 9.01 -11.62 2.58
C VAL A 153 8.57 -12.69 3.57
#